data_AF-A0A8E0RE87-F1
#
_entry.id   AF-A0A8E0RE87-F1
#
_cell.length_a   1.000
_cell.length_b   1.000
_cell.length_c   1.000
_cell.angle_alpha   90.00
_cell.angle_beta   90.00
_cell.angle_gamma   90.00
#
_symmetry.space_group_name_H-M   'P 1'
#
loop_
_entity.id
_entity.type
_entity.pdbx_description
1 polymer ?
#
loop_
_entity_poly.entity_id
_entity_poly.type
_entity_poly.pdbx_seq_one_letter_code
_entity_poly.pdbx_strand_id
1 'polypeptide(L)'
;MVLTIFCLFVFGRIYTYADELLSPSSESSSNFSTEIQNTEEEIESLALAGNGTESNPYQVSNVSDLQTALAKPITSGNALYIQLVSDIVYRGNDKNKNINKNTVLDGAGHYILYNDTSYDQSLFETSADNLKGTSKNV
;
A
#
# COMPACT_ATOMS: atom_id res chain seq x y z
N MET A 1 51.91 3.06 27.88
CA MET A 1 51.03 4.25 28.02
C MET A 1 50.19 4.37 26.76
N VAL A 2 48.87 4.37 26.95
CA VAL A 2 47.81 4.53 25.96
C VAL A 2 47.66 6.01 25.62
N LEU A 3 47.40 6.39 24.35
CA LEU A 3 46.42 7.43 24.00
C LEU A 3 46.17 7.48 22.47
N THR A 4 45.13 6.83 21.96
CA THR A 4 43.78 7.33 21.56
C THR A 4 43.73 8.35 20.42
N ILE A 5 43.02 7.91 19.36
CA ILE A 5 42.43 8.66 18.24
C ILE A 5 41.58 9.84 18.72
N PHE A 6 41.60 10.94 17.97
CA PHE A 6 40.52 11.93 17.99
C PHE A 6 40.24 12.44 16.56
N CYS A 7 39.14 11.95 15.98
CA CYS A 7 38.56 12.50 14.77
C CYS A 7 37.75 13.76 15.14
N LEU A 8 38.09 14.90 14.54
CA LEU A 8 37.30 16.13 14.59
C LEU A 8 36.82 16.44 13.16
N PHE A 9 35.64 15.95 12.80
CA PHE A 9 34.86 16.52 11.71
C PHE A 9 33.95 17.59 12.31
N VAL A 10 34.26 18.85 12.03
CA VAL A 10 33.49 20.01 12.50
C VAL A 10 32.30 20.22 11.57
N PHE A 11 31.14 20.40 12.20
CA PHE A 11 29.83 20.68 11.61
C PHE A 11 29.80 22.01 10.84
N GLY A 12 29.08 22.03 9.72
CA GLY A 12 28.65 23.25 9.04
C GLY A 12 27.27 23.07 8.40
N ARG A 13 26.21 23.43 9.13
CA ARG A 13 24.90 23.78 8.56
C ARG A 13 24.97 25.23 8.10
N ILE A 14 24.56 25.52 6.87
CA ILE A 14 24.33 26.90 6.42
C ILE A 14 22.83 27.02 6.15
N TYR A 15 22.16 27.86 6.93
CA TYR A 15 20.82 28.36 6.65
C TYR A 15 20.97 29.71 5.96
N THR A 16 20.26 29.93 4.86
CA THR A 16 20.12 31.26 4.25
C THR A 16 18.69 31.73 4.47
N TYR A 17 18.53 32.71 5.37
CA TYR A 17 17.36 33.57 5.45
C TYR A 17 17.73 34.90 4.79
N ALA A 18 16.86 35.37 3.88
CA ALA A 18 16.84 36.76 3.47
C ALA A 18 15.45 37.30 3.82
N ASP A 19 15.42 38.21 4.78
CA ASP A 19 14.30 39.08 5.12
C ASP A 19 14.67 40.48 4.61
N GLU A 20 13.85 41.06 3.73
CA GLU A 20 13.64 42.51 3.70
C GLU A 20 12.21 42.83 3.25
N LEU A 21 11.56 43.63 4.09
CA LEU A 21 10.17 44.05 4.09
C LEU A 21 9.94 45.25 3.18
N LEU A 22 8.96 45.18 2.27
CA LEU A 22 8.17 46.33 1.83
C LEU A 22 6.71 45.92 1.54
N SER A 23 5.79 46.48 2.33
CA SER A 23 4.33 46.59 2.10
C SER A 23 4.02 48.10 2.00
N PRO A 24 3.01 48.60 1.26
CA PRO A 24 1.61 48.26 1.55
C PRO A 24 0.57 48.29 0.39
N SER A 25 -0.60 47.73 0.75
CA SER A 25 -1.98 48.01 0.32
C SER A 25 -2.45 47.66 -1.09
N SER A 26 -3.33 46.66 -1.16
CA SER A 26 -4.68 46.81 -1.72
C SER A 26 -5.55 45.64 -1.22
N GLU A 27 -6.58 45.95 -0.45
CA GLU A 27 -7.63 44.96 -0.13
C GLU A 27 -8.40 44.61 -1.40
N SER A 28 -8.57 43.32 -1.66
CA SER A 28 -9.73 42.81 -2.38
C SER A 28 -9.95 41.36 -1.95
N SER A 29 -10.91 41.20 -1.04
CA SER A 29 -11.49 39.90 -0.72
C SER A 29 -12.09 39.28 -1.98
N SER A 30 -11.64 38.08 -2.32
CA SER A 30 -12.42 37.17 -3.13
C SER A 30 -12.25 35.76 -2.57
N ASN A 31 -13.32 35.27 -1.95
CA ASN A 31 -13.47 33.90 -1.52
C ASN A 31 -13.15 32.96 -2.69
N PHE A 32 -12.17 32.07 -2.51
CA PHE A 32 -12.11 30.86 -3.31
C PHE A 32 -12.10 29.67 -2.35
N SER A 33 -13.28 29.07 -2.26
CA SER A 33 -13.59 27.90 -1.45
C SER A 33 -12.57 26.79 -1.69
N THR A 34 -12.14 26.16 -0.59
CA THR A 34 -11.42 24.89 -0.60
C THR A 34 -12.28 23.82 -1.27
N GLU A 35 -12.03 23.57 -2.55
CA GLU A 35 -12.48 22.37 -3.23
C GLU A 35 -11.44 21.28 -2.96
N ILE A 36 -11.76 20.37 -2.04
CA ILE A 36 -11.01 19.11 -1.90
C ILE A 36 -11.30 18.33 -3.18
N GLN A 37 -10.41 18.43 -4.15
CA GLN A 37 -10.40 17.52 -5.28
C GLN A 37 -9.88 16.18 -4.75
N ASN A 38 -10.82 15.24 -4.59
CA ASN A 38 -10.57 13.82 -4.53
C ASN A 38 -9.53 13.46 -5.61
N THR A 39 -8.28 13.31 -5.21
CA THR A 39 -7.29 12.61 -6.03
C THR A 39 -7.56 11.13 -5.80
N GLU A 40 -8.55 10.60 -6.51
CA GLU A 40 -8.56 9.18 -6.79
C GLU A 40 -7.33 8.93 -7.64
N GLU A 41 -6.26 8.45 -7.02
CA GLU A 41 -5.09 7.98 -7.75
C GLU A 41 -5.57 6.95 -8.77
N GLU A 42 -5.55 7.34 -10.04
CA GLU A 42 -5.65 6.42 -11.15
C GLU A 42 -4.47 5.46 -11.02
N ILE A 43 -4.70 4.33 -10.35
CA ILE A 43 -3.74 3.24 -10.26
C ILE A 43 -3.53 2.79 -11.70
N GLU A 44 -2.44 3.23 -12.34
CA GLU A 44 -2.00 2.64 -13.58
C GLU A 44 -1.93 1.13 -13.37
N SER A 45 -2.83 0.41 -14.03
CA SER A 45 -2.95 -1.04 -13.93
C SER A 45 -1.70 -1.66 -14.56
N LEU A 46 -0.63 -1.79 -13.77
CA LEU A 46 0.43 -2.73 -14.06
C LEU A 46 -0.22 -4.11 -14.23
N ALA A 47 -0.04 -4.69 -15.42
CA ALA A 47 -0.57 -6.01 -15.70
C ALA A 47 0.08 -7.02 -14.75
N LEU A 48 -0.72 -7.65 -13.89
CA LEU A 48 -0.27 -8.75 -13.05
C LEU A 48 0.18 -9.92 -13.90
N ALA A 49 1.29 -10.55 -13.52
CA ALA A 49 1.69 -11.83 -14.10
C ALA A 49 0.71 -12.93 -13.67
N GLY A 50 0.44 -13.88 -14.58
CA GLY A 50 -0.54 -14.94 -14.37
C GLY A 50 -1.94 -14.59 -14.88
N ASN A 51 -2.88 -15.52 -14.71
CA ASN A 51 -4.29 -15.32 -15.13
C ASN A 51 -5.32 -15.71 -14.06
N GLY A 52 -4.86 -16.00 -12.84
CA GLY A 52 -5.73 -16.28 -11.70
C GLY A 52 -6.32 -17.69 -11.67
N THR A 53 -5.80 -18.61 -12.50
CA THR A 53 -6.18 -20.03 -12.48
C THR A 53 -5.23 -20.85 -11.61
N GLU A 54 -5.62 -22.06 -11.21
CA GLU A 54 -4.78 -22.94 -10.37
C GLU A 54 -3.41 -23.24 -11.00
N SER A 55 -3.35 -23.44 -12.31
CA SER A 55 -2.11 -23.71 -13.03
C SER A 55 -1.29 -22.46 -13.36
N ASN A 56 -1.87 -21.27 -13.21
CA ASN A 56 -1.22 -20.00 -13.52
C ASN A 56 -1.79 -18.86 -12.63
N PRO A 57 -1.50 -18.88 -11.31
CA PRO A 57 -2.04 -17.94 -10.34
C PRO A 57 -1.56 -16.51 -10.63
N TYR A 58 -2.32 -15.50 -10.20
CA TYR A 58 -1.80 -14.14 -10.20
C TYR A 58 -0.64 -14.02 -9.22
N GLN A 59 0.50 -13.52 -9.68
CA GLN A 59 1.68 -13.30 -8.86
C GLN A 59 1.63 -11.91 -8.25
N VAL A 60 1.75 -11.82 -6.93
CA VAL A 60 1.65 -10.56 -6.19
C VAL A 60 2.88 -10.35 -5.33
N SER A 61 3.43 -9.14 -5.38
CA SER A 61 4.66 -8.76 -4.67
C SER A 61 4.42 -7.70 -3.58
N ASN A 62 3.27 -7.03 -3.62
CA ASN A 62 2.93 -5.94 -2.74
C ASN A 62 1.41 -5.84 -2.55
N VAL A 63 0.97 -4.91 -1.69
CA VAL A 63 -0.45 -4.70 -1.37
C VAL A 63 -1.27 -4.23 -2.58
N SER A 64 -0.69 -3.38 -3.43
CA SER A 64 -1.38 -2.87 -4.62
C SER A 64 -1.63 -4.00 -5.62
N ASP A 65 -0.65 -4.90 -5.80
CA ASP A 65 -0.82 -6.10 -6.62
C ASP A 65 -1.94 -6.99 -6.08
N LEU A 66 -1.97 -7.20 -4.76
CA LEU A 66 -3.01 -8.00 -4.10
C LEU A 66 -4.40 -7.39 -4.28
N GLN A 67 -4.54 -6.07 -4.10
CA GLN A 67 -5.78 -5.34 -4.36
C GLN A 67 -6.22 -5.48 -5.82
N THR A 68 -5.28 -5.32 -6.74
CA THR A 68 -5.51 -5.45 -8.19
C THR A 68 -5.96 -6.86 -8.56
N ALA A 69 -5.35 -7.89 -7.95
CA ALA A 69 -5.69 -9.29 -8.19
C ALA A 69 -7.10 -9.62 -7.69
N LEU A 70 -7.45 -9.19 -6.48
CA LEU A 70 -8.77 -9.39 -5.88
C LEU A 70 -9.89 -8.70 -6.68
N ALA A 71 -9.57 -7.59 -7.35
CA ALA A 71 -10.49 -6.88 -8.24
C ALA A 71 -10.73 -7.60 -9.59
N LYS A 72 -9.87 -8.55 -10.01
CA LYS A 72 -10.04 -9.24 -11.28
C LYS A 72 -11.32 -10.08 -11.31
N PRO A 73 -12.04 -10.10 -12.45
CA PRO A 73 -13.21 -10.96 -12.62
C PRO A 73 -12.79 -12.42 -12.72
N ILE A 74 -13.67 -13.32 -12.28
CA ILE A 74 -13.54 -14.77 -12.50
C ILE A 74 -14.85 -15.32 -13.06
N THR A 75 -14.77 -16.45 -13.76
CA THR A 75 -15.96 -17.21 -14.14
C THR A 75 -16.66 -17.72 -12.88
N SER A 76 -17.99 -17.57 -12.82
CA SER A 76 -18.79 -18.07 -11.69
C SER A 76 -18.54 -19.55 -11.43
N GLY A 77 -18.44 -19.93 -10.15
CA GLY A 77 -18.14 -21.30 -9.72
C GLY A 77 -16.65 -21.64 -9.64
N ASN A 78 -15.76 -20.85 -10.26
CA ASN A 78 -14.32 -21.03 -10.11
C ASN A 78 -13.78 -20.29 -8.87
N ALA A 79 -12.57 -20.66 -8.44
CA ALA A 79 -11.81 -19.89 -7.48
C ALA A 79 -10.78 -18.99 -8.18
N LEU A 80 -10.50 -17.84 -7.59
CA LEU A 80 -9.36 -16.99 -7.90
C LEU A 80 -8.11 -17.55 -7.21
N TYR A 81 -7.02 -17.74 -7.95
CA TYR A 81 -5.75 -18.21 -7.39
C TYR A 81 -4.71 -17.09 -7.41
N ILE A 82 -4.14 -16.82 -6.24
CA ILE A 82 -3.12 -15.80 -6.01
C ILE A 82 -1.92 -16.47 -5.35
N GLN A 83 -0.71 -16.17 -5.81
CA GLN A 83 0.53 -16.65 -5.21
C GLN A 83 1.44 -15.47 -4.84
N LEU A 84 1.95 -15.45 -3.63
CA LEU A 84 2.95 -14.47 -3.22
C LEU A 84 4.30 -14.79 -3.87
N VAL A 85 5.00 -13.74 -4.34
CA VAL A 85 6.39 -13.85 -4.85
C VAL A 85 7.37 -13.02 -4.01
N SER A 86 6.86 -12.33 -3.00
CA SER A 86 7.60 -11.65 -1.95
C SER A 86 6.70 -11.44 -0.74
N ASP A 87 7.30 -11.09 0.39
CA ASP A 87 6.54 -10.68 1.58
C ASP A 87 5.73 -9.42 1.27
N ILE A 88 4.47 -9.42 1.68
CA ILE A 88 3.58 -8.27 1.56
C ILE A 88 3.54 -7.55 2.90
N VAL A 89 3.84 -6.25 2.89
CA VAL A 89 3.70 -5.38 4.07
C VAL A 89 2.52 -4.44 3.86
N TYR A 90 1.56 -4.44 4.79
CA TYR A 90 0.39 -3.56 4.73
C TYR A 90 0.25 -2.70 5.99
N ARG A 91 -0.41 -1.55 5.85
CA ARG A 91 -0.59 -0.54 6.91
C ARG A 91 -2.06 -0.20 7.18
N GLY A 92 -2.28 0.74 8.11
CA GLY A 92 -3.52 1.43 8.43
C GLY A 92 -4.52 1.65 7.28
N ASN A 93 -4.02 2.23 6.20
CA ASN A 93 -4.76 2.66 5.01
C ASN A 93 -4.95 1.55 3.96
N ASP A 94 -4.26 0.42 4.12
CA ASP A 94 -4.25 -0.69 3.16
C ASP A 94 -5.23 -1.81 3.53
N LYS A 95 -6.05 -1.61 4.55
CA LYS A 95 -6.91 -2.65 5.14
C LYS A 95 -8.14 -2.94 4.28
N ASN A 96 -8.98 -3.86 4.78
CA ASN A 96 -10.31 -4.12 4.27
C ASN A 96 -10.33 -4.56 2.79
N LYS A 97 -9.39 -5.43 2.44
CA LYS A 97 -9.32 -6.07 1.12
C LYS A 97 -10.54 -6.97 0.97
N ASN A 98 -11.49 -6.52 0.15
CA ASN A 98 -12.74 -7.21 -0.06
C ASN A 98 -12.52 -8.52 -0.84
N ILE A 99 -12.84 -9.65 -0.22
CA ILE A 99 -12.93 -10.95 -0.86
C ILE A 99 -14.41 -11.23 -1.11
N ASN A 100 -14.84 -11.16 -2.36
CA ASN A 100 -16.25 -11.37 -2.77
C ASN A 100 -16.43 -12.59 -3.69
N LYS A 101 -15.41 -13.45 -3.76
CA LYS A 101 -15.36 -14.64 -4.60
C LYS A 101 -14.44 -15.68 -3.94
N ASN A 102 -14.65 -16.96 -4.28
CA ASN A 102 -13.77 -18.03 -3.79
C ASN A 102 -12.33 -17.69 -4.15
N THR A 103 -11.43 -17.72 -3.16
CA THR A 103 -10.05 -17.26 -3.34
C THR A 103 -9.10 -18.22 -2.62
N VAL A 104 -8.07 -18.65 -3.35
CA VAL A 104 -6.93 -19.40 -2.82
C VAL A 104 -5.74 -18.45 -2.82
N LEU A 105 -5.22 -18.20 -1.63
CA LEU A 105 -4.01 -17.39 -1.41
C LEU A 105 -2.89 -18.35 -0.99
N ASP A 106 -1.93 -18.54 -1.88
CA ASP A 106 -0.73 -19.33 -1.60
C ASP A 106 0.42 -18.39 -1.24
N GLY A 107 0.91 -18.52 0.00
CA GLY A 107 2.05 -17.77 0.48
C GLY A 107 3.35 -18.16 -0.21
N ALA A 108 3.46 -19.38 -0.76
CA ALA A 108 4.69 -19.89 -1.37
C ALA A 108 5.96 -19.69 -0.50
N GLY A 109 5.81 -19.63 0.83
CA GLY A 109 6.89 -19.36 1.78
C GLY A 109 7.10 -17.88 2.16
N HIS A 110 6.24 -16.99 1.68
CA HIS A 110 6.22 -15.57 2.01
C HIS A 110 5.11 -15.22 3.01
N TYR A 111 5.28 -14.06 3.66
CA TYR A 111 4.40 -13.60 4.72
C TYR A 111 3.57 -12.39 4.29
N ILE A 112 2.42 -12.21 4.96
CA ILE A 112 1.68 -10.96 4.93
C ILE A 112 1.75 -10.31 6.30
N LEU A 113 2.42 -9.17 6.36
CA LEU A 113 2.86 -8.53 7.59
C LEU A 113 2.13 -7.20 7.79
N TYR A 114 1.50 -7.05 8.95
CA TYR A 114 0.97 -5.76 9.38
C TYR A 114 2.11 -4.90 9.95
N ASN A 115 2.27 -3.67 9.47
CA ASN A 115 3.33 -2.76 9.92
C ASN A 115 2.78 -1.40 10.35
N ASP A 116 2.03 -1.39 11.45
CA ASP A 116 1.46 -0.20 12.08
C ASP A 116 0.99 -0.55 13.51
N THR A 117 0.57 0.45 14.31
CA THR A 117 0.34 0.30 15.76
C THR A 117 -1.09 -0.09 16.14
N SER A 118 -2.00 -0.26 15.17
CA SER A 118 -3.43 -0.55 15.40
C SER A 118 -3.79 -1.99 15.04
N TYR A 119 -3.91 -2.84 16.06
CA TYR A 119 -4.04 -4.29 15.89
C TYR A 119 -5.48 -4.80 15.68
N ASP A 120 -6.50 -3.97 15.87
CA ASP A 120 -7.92 -4.38 15.86
C ASP A 120 -8.55 -4.40 14.45
N GLN A 121 -7.76 -4.63 13.41
CA GLN A 121 -8.24 -4.45 12.05
C GLN A 121 -7.95 -5.65 11.14
N SER A 122 -8.98 -6.08 10.42
CA SER A 122 -8.90 -7.18 9.45
C SER A 122 -8.23 -6.74 8.16
N LEU A 123 -7.27 -7.51 7.66
CA LEU A 123 -6.75 -7.33 6.30
C LEU A 123 -7.81 -7.69 5.25
N PHE A 124 -8.50 -8.82 5.47
CA PHE A 124 -9.53 -9.32 4.56
C PHE A 124 -10.91 -9.15 5.18
N GLU A 125 -11.84 -8.66 4.38
CA GLU A 125 -13.26 -8.56 4.73
C GLU A 125 -14.09 -9.22 3.64
N THR A 126 -15.24 -9.75 4.00
CA THR A 126 -16.22 -10.28 3.06
C THR A 126 -17.62 -9.94 3.55
N SER A 127 -18.47 -9.50 2.63
CA SER A 127 -19.92 -9.44 2.82
C SER A 127 -20.65 -10.53 2.03
N ALA A 128 -19.91 -11.46 1.43
CA ALA A 128 -20.44 -12.54 0.62
C ALA A 128 -20.59 -13.82 1.46
N ASP A 129 -21.79 -14.40 1.41
CA ASP A 129 -22.08 -15.71 1.98
C ASP A 129 -21.50 -16.83 1.08
N ASN A 130 -21.15 -17.95 1.69
CA ASN A 130 -20.66 -19.16 1.01
C ASN A 130 -19.31 -19.04 0.29
N LEU A 131 -18.42 -18.17 0.78
CA LEU A 131 -17.04 -18.13 0.29
C LEU A 131 -16.17 -19.17 0.98
N LYS A 132 -15.35 -19.85 0.17
CA LYS A 132 -14.21 -20.61 0.65
C LYS A 132 -12.94 -19.79 0.46
N GLY A 133 -12.43 -19.24 1.56
CA GLY A 133 -11.05 -18.76 1.64
C GLY A 133 -10.13 -19.93 1.99
N THR A 134 -8.97 -20.02 1.34
CA THR A 134 -7.93 -20.97 1.74
C THR A 134 -6.58 -20.28 1.69
N SER A 135 -5.95 -20.16 2.86
CA SER A 135 -4.58 -19.68 3.03
C SER A 135 -3.66 -20.90 3.14
N LYS A 136 -2.66 -20.99 2.26
CA LYS A 136 -1.65 -22.06 2.29
C LYS A 136 -0.28 -21.44 2.49
N ASN A 137 0.50 -21.94 3.43
CA ASN A 137 1.90 -21.53 3.63
C ASN A 137 2.10 -20.01 3.86
N VAL A 138 1.23 -19.40 4.67
CA VAL A 138 1.21 -17.95 5.00
C VAL A 138 1.31 -17.76 6.50
#